data_AF-A6T2J4-F1
#
_entry.id   AF-A6T2J4-F1
#
_cell.length_a   1.000
_cell.length_b   1.000
_cell.length_c   1.000
_cell.angle_alpha   90.00
_cell.angle_beta   90.00
_cell.angle_gamma   90.00
#
_symmetry.space_group_name_H-M   'P 1'
#
loop_
_entity.id
_entity.type
_entity.pdbx_description
1 polymer ?
#
loop_
_entity_poly.entity_id
_entity_poly.type
_entity_poly.pdbx_seq_one_letter_code
_entity_poly.pdbx_strand_id
1 'polypeptide(L)'
;MSAVAAPGAHGPDGEHLDGASGHTHRDAGPRVETFTESFELVGRLQADELSILIDRYETNEPVLNAKLEVDLNGLKVLAKFHSDHGDYAVSDERMLKALAAPGKHSLLFTLSTANESDLLEGTLTVASEVDADDHSHFPWAWSAVGLFAVAVLLYAIIRFRRRKKSTGNNHA
;
A
#
# COMPACT_ATOMS: atom_id res chain seq x y z
N MET A 1 44.84 15.17 9.78
CA MET A 1 44.12 16.11 10.66
C MET A 1 42.83 16.50 9.97
N SER A 2 41.75 16.49 10.75
CA SER A 2 40.35 16.45 10.35
C SER A 2 39.87 17.66 9.54
N ALA A 3 38.95 17.40 8.61
CA ALA A 3 38.16 18.44 7.96
C ALA A 3 37.19 19.07 8.97
N VAL A 4 37.26 20.38 9.13
CA VAL A 4 36.37 21.21 9.95
C VAL A 4 35.09 21.46 9.15
N ALA A 5 33.95 21.09 9.72
CA ALA A 5 32.63 21.46 9.20
C ALA A 5 32.39 22.97 9.40
N ALA A 6 31.74 23.61 8.42
CA ALA A 6 31.37 25.02 8.50
C ALA A 6 30.31 25.28 9.58
N PRO A 7 30.37 26.41 10.31
CA PRO A 7 29.35 26.79 11.28
C PRO A 7 28.17 27.48 10.57
N GLY A 8 26.95 27.04 10.85
CA GLY A 8 25.77 27.90 10.66
C GLY A 8 24.50 27.20 10.18
N ALA A 9 23.58 26.92 11.12
CA ALA A 9 22.14 27.03 10.92
C ALA A 9 21.40 27.14 12.26
N HIS A 10 21.91 27.93 13.22
CA HIS A 10 21.17 28.25 14.44
C HIS A 10 21.27 29.75 14.68
N GLY A 11 20.13 30.45 14.59
CA GLY A 11 20.02 31.85 15.00
C GLY A 11 20.27 31.99 16.52
N PRO A 12 20.56 33.21 16.99
CA PRO A 12 20.94 33.46 18.39
C PRO A 12 19.87 33.07 19.42
N ASP A 13 18.61 32.90 19.00
CA ASP A 13 17.49 32.60 19.89
C ASP A 13 17.03 31.12 19.85
N GLY A 14 17.75 30.22 19.18
CA GLY A 14 17.50 28.77 19.31
C GLY A 14 16.07 28.34 19.02
N GLU A 15 15.30 29.10 18.25
CA GLU A 15 13.96 28.71 17.82
C GLU A 15 14.10 27.52 16.85
N HIS A 16 13.85 26.34 17.39
CA HIS A 16 13.60 25.17 16.57
C HIS A 16 12.35 25.46 15.74
N LEU A 17 12.35 25.03 14.47
CA LEU A 17 11.18 25.03 13.62
C LEU A 17 10.17 24.01 14.18
N ASP A 18 9.55 24.32 15.31
CA ASP A 18 8.47 23.55 15.95
C ASP A 18 7.11 23.86 15.32
N GLY A 19 7.11 24.64 14.24
CA GLY A 19 6.01 24.60 13.30
C GLY A 19 5.98 23.18 12.75
N ALA A 20 5.00 22.38 13.18
CA ALA A 20 4.64 21.16 12.49
C ALA A 20 4.41 21.52 11.02
N SER A 21 5.46 21.42 10.20
CA SER A 21 5.37 21.33 8.76
C SER A 21 4.79 19.96 8.49
N GLY A 22 3.52 19.78 8.86
CA GLY A 22 2.64 18.78 8.32
C GLY A 22 2.43 19.16 6.87
N HIS A 23 3.44 18.91 6.03
CA HIS A 23 3.18 18.62 4.65
C HIS A 23 2.22 17.45 4.69
N THR A 24 0.93 17.74 4.54
CA THR A 24 -0.05 16.73 4.20
C THR A 24 0.47 16.15 2.89
N HIS A 25 1.13 15.00 2.97
CA HIS A 25 1.41 14.19 1.79
C HIS A 25 0.02 13.89 1.24
N ARG A 26 -0.40 14.67 0.23
CA ARG A 26 -1.51 14.25 -0.63
C ARG A 26 -1.04 12.92 -1.19
N ASP A 27 -1.73 11.87 -0.79
CA ASP A 27 -1.43 10.54 -1.27
C ASP A 27 -1.42 10.61 -2.81
N ALA A 28 -0.30 10.24 -3.42
CA ALA A 28 0.01 10.55 -4.82
C ALA A 28 -0.76 9.67 -5.81
N GLY A 29 -1.84 9.04 -5.34
CA GLY A 29 -2.62 8.03 -6.04
C GLY A 29 -1.91 6.67 -6.13
N PRO A 30 -2.61 5.64 -6.61
CA PRO A 30 -2.03 4.35 -6.93
C PRO A 30 -0.89 4.49 -7.96
N ARG A 31 0.22 3.80 -7.70
CA ARG A 31 1.39 3.79 -8.59
C ARG A 31 1.94 2.39 -8.81
N VAL A 32 2.70 2.25 -9.87
CA VAL A 32 3.48 1.06 -10.22
C VAL A 32 4.91 1.50 -10.53
N GLU A 33 5.87 0.76 -10.00
CA GLU A 33 7.29 0.96 -10.25
C GLU A 33 7.86 -0.40 -10.67
N THR A 34 8.65 -0.43 -11.73
CA THR A 34 9.35 -1.63 -12.20
C THR A 34 10.59 -1.25 -12.97
N PHE A 35 11.53 -2.18 -13.11
CA PHE A 35 12.78 -1.96 -13.81
C PHE A 35 13.34 -3.26 -14.38
N THR A 36 14.24 -3.11 -15.34
CA THR A 36 15.08 -4.14 -15.93
C THR A 36 16.53 -3.67 -15.90
N GLU A 37 17.44 -4.39 -16.56
CA GLU A 37 18.83 -3.94 -16.69
C GLU A 37 18.99 -2.65 -17.51
N SER A 38 18.05 -2.38 -18.42
CA SER A 38 18.15 -1.25 -19.36
C SER A 38 17.21 -0.09 -19.02
N PHE A 39 16.11 -0.35 -18.30
CA PHE A 39 15.02 0.60 -18.14
C PHE A 39 14.46 0.63 -16.73
N GLU A 40 14.00 1.80 -16.32
CA GLU A 40 13.14 1.99 -15.16
C GLU A 40 11.81 2.62 -15.60
N LEU A 41 10.71 2.23 -14.97
CA LEU A 41 9.36 2.66 -15.31
C LEU A 41 8.61 3.04 -14.04
N VAL A 42 8.00 4.22 -14.07
CA VAL A 42 7.08 4.70 -13.03
C VAL A 42 5.74 5.06 -13.65
N GLY A 43 4.70 4.31 -13.31
CA GLY A 43 3.32 4.58 -13.70
C GLY A 43 2.50 5.15 -12.54
N ARG A 44 1.67 6.16 -12.81
CA ARG A 44 0.73 6.75 -11.85
C ARG A 44 -0.68 6.74 -12.42
N LEU A 45 -1.60 6.12 -11.69
CA LEU A 45 -3.01 6.13 -12.05
C LEU A 45 -3.63 7.47 -11.63
N GLN A 46 -4.05 8.24 -12.62
CA GLN A 46 -4.84 9.46 -12.46
C GLN A 46 -6.32 9.18 -12.77
N ALA A 47 -7.16 10.22 -12.72
CA ALA A 47 -8.59 10.06 -12.95
C ALA A 47 -8.94 9.68 -14.40
N ASP A 48 -8.16 10.17 -15.36
CA ASP A 48 -8.40 10.10 -16.80
C ASP A 48 -7.32 9.36 -17.59
N GLU A 49 -6.22 9.00 -16.95
CA GLU A 49 -5.13 8.24 -17.57
C GLU A 49 -4.24 7.50 -16.58
N LEU A 50 -3.52 6.49 -17.07
CA LEU A 50 -2.29 5.99 -16.47
C LEU A 50 -1.12 6.70 -17.16
N SER A 51 -0.50 7.66 -16.47
CA SER A 51 0.70 8.37 -16.94
C SER A 51 1.95 7.59 -16.54
N ILE A 52 2.90 7.48 -17.46
CA ILE A 52 4.05 6.58 -17.35
C ILE A 52 5.31 7.31 -17.78
N LEU A 53 6.29 7.39 -16.88
CA LEU A 53 7.64 7.84 -17.17
C LEU A 53 8.55 6.62 -17.33
N ILE A 54 9.49 6.71 -18.27
CA ILE A 54 10.46 5.66 -18.54
C ILE A 54 11.82 6.31 -18.68
N ASP A 55 12.79 5.85 -17.91
CA ASP A 55 14.16 6.33 -17.94
C ASP A 55 15.13 5.17 -18.18
N ARG A 56 16.36 5.50 -18.55
CA ARG A 56 17.48 4.56 -18.65
C ARG A 56 17.98 4.23 -17.26
N TYR A 57 18.01 2.93 -16.93
CA TYR A 57 18.36 2.49 -15.57
C TYR A 57 19.73 3.01 -15.10
N GLU A 58 20.74 3.01 -15.98
CA GLU A 58 22.10 3.43 -15.60
C GLU A 58 22.26 4.96 -15.52
N THR A 59 21.59 5.71 -16.40
CA THR A 59 21.85 7.15 -16.58
C THR A 59 20.73 8.07 -16.10
N ASN A 60 19.54 7.51 -15.78
CA ASN A 60 18.30 8.23 -15.50
C ASN A 60 17.91 9.19 -16.64
N GLU A 61 18.34 8.91 -17.88
CA GLU A 61 17.95 9.70 -19.05
C GLU A 61 16.57 9.25 -19.56
N PRO A 62 15.68 10.17 -19.92
CA PRO A 62 14.33 9.81 -20.35
C PRO A 62 14.31 9.08 -21.69
N VAL A 63 13.47 8.04 -21.76
CA VAL A 63 13.26 7.22 -22.95
C VAL A 63 12.05 7.76 -23.71
N LEU A 64 12.32 8.60 -24.70
CA LEU A 64 11.30 9.30 -25.50
C LEU A 64 11.01 8.56 -26.82
N ASN A 65 9.80 8.75 -27.35
CA ASN A 65 9.38 8.23 -28.66
C ASN A 65 9.54 6.70 -28.84
N ALA A 66 9.43 5.92 -27.76
CA ALA A 66 9.37 4.47 -27.82
C ALA A 66 7.94 4.00 -28.09
N LYS A 67 7.79 2.73 -28.46
CA LYS A 67 6.49 2.05 -28.49
C LYS A 67 6.29 1.36 -27.14
N LEU A 68 5.25 1.77 -26.40
CA LEU A 68 4.89 1.15 -25.13
C LEU A 68 3.51 0.48 -25.23
N GLU A 69 3.46 -0.84 -25.14
CA GLU A 69 2.22 -1.60 -24.97
C GLU A 69 2.04 -1.96 -23.49
N VAL A 70 0.87 -1.69 -22.94
CA VAL A 70 0.47 -2.05 -21.58
C VAL A 70 -0.55 -3.18 -21.68
N ASP A 71 -0.30 -4.27 -20.97
CA ASP A 71 -1.20 -5.42 -20.87
C ASP A 71 -1.69 -5.56 -19.43
N LEU A 72 -3.02 -5.58 -19.29
CA LEU A 72 -3.72 -5.91 -18.05
C LEU A 72 -4.59 -7.14 -18.28
N ASN A 73 -4.13 -8.32 -17.84
CA ASN A 73 -4.88 -9.57 -17.94
C ASN A 73 -5.39 -9.90 -19.36
N GLY A 74 -4.57 -9.62 -20.38
CA GLY A 74 -4.89 -9.81 -21.80
C GLY A 74 -5.54 -8.60 -22.48
N LEU A 75 -5.90 -7.55 -21.72
CA LEU A 75 -6.31 -6.27 -22.28
C LEU A 75 -5.06 -5.46 -22.64
N LYS A 76 -4.72 -5.44 -23.94
CA LYS A 76 -3.56 -4.73 -24.48
C LYS A 76 -3.95 -3.35 -25.00
N VAL A 77 -3.22 -2.33 -24.56
CA VAL A 77 -3.40 -0.94 -25.01
C VAL A 77 -2.05 -0.35 -25.36
N LEU A 78 -1.97 0.34 -26.49
CA LEU A 78 -0.79 1.11 -26.87
C LEU A 78 -0.84 2.48 -26.20
N ALA A 79 0.16 2.78 -25.37
CA ALA A 79 0.25 4.08 -24.72
C ALA A 79 0.62 5.17 -25.73
N LYS A 80 0.00 6.34 -25.60
CA LYS A 80 0.28 7.52 -26.42
C LYS A 80 1.43 8.30 -25.80
N PHE A 81 2.45 8.62 -26.59
CA PHE A 81 3.53 9.50 -26.13
C PHE A 81 3.11 10.98 -26.17
N HIS A 82 3.36 11.70 -25.08
CA HIS A 82 3.15 13.14 -24.94
C HIS A 82 4.51 13.85 -24.98
N SER A 83 4.88 14.39 -26.15
CA SER A 83 6.22 14.96 -26.37
C SER A 83 6.52 16.22 -25.55
N ASP A 84 5.48 16.94 -25.15
CA ASP A 84 5.55 18.14 -24.31
C ASP A 84 5.86 17.82 -22.85
N HIS A 85 5.45 16.64 -22.37
CA HIS A 85 5.62 16.20 -20.99
C HIS A 85 6.71 15.12 -20.83
N GLY A 86 7.05 14.43 -21.92
CA GLY A 86 8.03 13.34 -21.92
C GLY A 86 7.50 12.03 -21.35
N ASP A 87 6.18 11.87 -21.21
CA ASP A 87 5.54 10.69 -20.65
C ASP A 87 4.66 9.95 -21.67
N TYR A 88 4.19 8.78 -21.26
CA TYR A 88 3.28 7.94 -22.01
C TYR A 88 1.96 7.82 -21.25
N ALA A 89 0.84 7.96 -21.95
CA ALA A 89 -0.48 7.89 -21.35
C ALA A 89 -1.31 6.73 -21.92
N VAL A 90 -1.93 5.97 -21.03
CA VAL A 90 -3.03 5.08 -21.38
C VAL A 90 -4.34 5.69 -20.90
N SER A 91 -5.20 6.07 -21.85
CA SER A 91 -6.52 6.65 -21.60
C SER A 91 -7.68 5.74 -22.03
N ASP A 92 -7.42 4.44 -22.21
CA ASP A 92 -8.47 3.47 -22.59
C ASP A 92 -9.44 3.25 -21.43
N GLU A 93 -10.73 3.54 -21.66
CA GLU A 93 -11.76 3.50 -20.62
C GLU A 93 -11.88 2.14 -19.93
N ARG A 94 -11.67 1.03 -20.66
CA ARG A 94 -11.80 -0.32 -20.08
C ARG A 94 -10.63 -0.62 -19.17
N MET A 95 -9.41 -0.26 -19.59
CA MET A 95 -8.22 -0.44 -18.77
C MET A 95 -8.27 0.45 -17.53
N LEU A 96 -8.63 1.73 -17.67
CA LEU A 96 -8.74 2.64 -16.53
C LEU A 96 -9.79 2.18 -15.53
N LYS A 97 -10.96 1.76 -16.01
CA LYS A 97 -12.01 1.22 -15.15
C LYS A 97 -11.55 -0.04 -14.40
N ALA A 98 -10.77 -0.90 -15.04
CA ALA A 98 -10.22 -2.09 -14.40
C ALA A 98 -9.16 -1.73 -13.35
N LEU A 99 -8.23 -0.83 -13.68
CA LEU A 99 -7.19 -0.38 -12.76
C LEU A 99 -7.72 0.38 -11.56
N ALA A 100 -8.83 1.12 -11.70
CA ALA A 100 -9.44 1.86 -10.60
C ALA A 100 -10.13 0.95 -9.56
N ALA A 101 -10.35 -0.33 -9.86
CA ALA A 101 -10.93 -1.26 -8.90
C ALA A 101 -9.97 -1.51 -7.73
N PRO A 102 -10.42 -1.59 -6.47
CA PRO A 102 -9.58 -1.97 -5.34
C PRO A 102 -8.89 -3.33 -5.55
N GLY A 103 -7.63 -3.43 -5.14
CA GLY A 103 -6.84 -4.64 -5.23
C GLY A 103 -5.50 -4.46 -5.94
N LYS A 104 -4.84 -5.58 -6.22
CA LYS A 104 -3.56 -5.64 -6.93
C LYS A 104 -3.79 -5.93 -8.41
N HIS A 105 -3.17 -5.12 -9.27
CA HIS A 105 -3.24 -5.25 -10.72
C HIS A 105 -1.85 -5.54 -11.26
N SER A 106 -1.61 -6.77 -11.69
CA SER A 106 -0.39 -7.13 -12.41
C SER A 106 -0.45 -6.56 -13.82
N LEU A 107 0.57 -5.77 -14.16
CA LEU A 107 0.73 -5.09 -15.43
C LEU A 107 1.99 -5.61 -16.11
N LEU A 108 1.89 -5.80 -17.43
CA LEU A 108 3.01 -6.14 -18.26
C LEU A 108 3.23 -5.02 -19.28
N PHE A 109 4.44 -4.48 -19.31
CA PHE A 109 4.83 -3.39 -20.18
C PHE A 109 5.80 -3.93 -21.22
N THR A 110 5.41 -3.90 -22.49
CA THR A 110 6.33 -4.20 -23.60
C THR A 110 6.82 -2.88 -24.17
N LEU A 111 8.09 -2.58 -23.92
CA LEU A 111 8.75 -1.38 -24.42
C LEU A 111 9.59 -1.77 -25.64
N SER A 112 9.43 -1.05 -26.74
CA SER A 112 10.26 -1.21 -27.94
C SER A 112 10.81 0.15 -28.36
N THR A 113 12.14 0.29 -28.33
CA THR A 113 12.86 1.42 -28.90
C THR A 113 13.25 1.11 -30.35
N ALA A 114 14.06 1.96 -30.98
CA ALA A 114 14.58 1.69 -32.31
C ALA A 114 15.55 0.48 -32.35
N ASN A 115 16.26 0.22 -31.23
CA ASN A 115 17.39 -0.71 -31.21
C ASN A 115 17.21 -1.87 -30.24
N GLU A 116 16.29 -1.76 -29.28
CA GLU A 116 16.06 -2.79 -28.27
C GLU A 116 14.57 -2.92 -27.94
N SER A 117 14.18 -4.05 -27.37
CA SER A 117 12.86 -4.26 -26.83
C SER A 117 12.98 -5.01 -25.51
N ASP A 118 12.14 -4.65 -24.56
CA ASP A 118 12.17 -5.21 -23.22
C ASP A 118 10.75 -5.41 -22.67
N LEU A 119 10.64 -6.27 -21.67
CA LEU A 119 9.41 -6.63 -21.00
C LEU A 119 9.55 -6.34 -19.51
N LEU A 120 8.75 -5.41 -19.00
CA LEU A 120 8.74 -5.04 -17.58
C LEU A 120 7.44 -5.51 -16.93
N GLU A 121 7.54 -6.19 -15.79
CA GLU A 121 6.38 -6.62 -15.00
C GLU A 121 6.27 -5.74 -13.75
N GLY A 122 5.09 -5.17 -13.51
CA GLY A 122 4.82 -4.32 -12.37
C GLY A 122 3.49 -4.65 -11.71
N THR A 123 3.31 -4.23 -10.46
CA THR A 123 2.01 -4.33 -9.77
C THR A 123 1.55 -2.96 -9.33
N LEU A 124 0.36 -2.55 -9.77
CA LEU A 124 -0.34 -1.36 -9.28
C LEU A 124 -1.32 -1.79 -8.18
N THR A 125 -1.21 -1.19 -7.00
CA THR A 125 -2.10 -1.51 -5.87
C THR A 125 -3.04 -0.34 -5.62
N VAL A 126 -4.35 -0.61 -5.65
CA VAL A 126 -5.40 0.32 -5.24
C VAL A 126 -5.95 -0.11 -3.90
N ALA A 127 -5.94 0.80 -2.92
CA ALA A 127 -6.44 0.52 -1.57
C ALA A 127 -7.94 0.18 -1.60
N SER A 128 -8.35 -0.77 -0.76
CA SER A 128 -9.76 -0.98 -0.46
C SER A 128 -10.17 -0.08 0.69
N GLU A 129 -11.40 0.44 0.69
CA GLU A 129 -11.93 1.27 1.80
C GLU A 129 -11.87 0.57 3.18
N VAL A 130 -11.76 -0.77 3.20
CA VAL A 130 -11.66 -1.58 4.42
C VAL A 130 -10.24 -1.65 4.98
N ASP A 131 -9.21 -1.39 4.18
CA ASP A 131 -7.80 -1.48 4.60
C ASP A 131 -7.31 -0.21 5.33
N ALA A 132 -8.12 0.85 5.35
CA ALA A 132 -7.80 2.11 6.03
C ALA A 132 -7.99 2.04 7.57
N ASP A 133 -8.55 0.95 8.09
CA ASP A 133 -8.92 0.77 9.51
C ASP A 133 -8.25 -0.45 10.18
N ASP A 134 -7.01 -0.82 9.82
CA ASP A 134 -6.22 -1.78 10.63
C ASP A 134 -5.61 -1.11 11.88
N HIS A 135 -6.45 -0.39 12.64
CA HIS A 135 -6.23 -0.11 14.04
C HIS A 135 -6.77 -1.29 14.85
N SER A 136 -5.96 -2.33 15.00
CA SER A 136 -5.88 -3.19 16.20
C SER A 136 -7.21 -3.39 16.96
N HIS A 137 -8.23 -3.93 16.29
CA HIS A 137 -9.42 -4.40 16.98
C HIS A 137 -9.11 -5.72 17.70
N PHE A 138 -8.50 -5.59 18.88
CA PHE A 138 -8.55 -6.63 19.91
C PHE A 138 -10.03 -7.01 20.09
N PRO A 139 -10.45 -8.25 19.76
CA PRO A 139 -11.86 -8.59 19.69
C PRO A 139 -12.41 -8.75 21.11
N TRP A 140 -12.90 -7.65 21.67
CA TRP A 140 -13.67 -7.63 22.93
C TRP A 140 -14.88 -8.57 22.91
N ALA A 141 -15.31 -9.00 21.71
CA ALA A 141 -16.37 -9.99 21.49
C ALA A 141 -16.07 -11.37 22.12
N TRP A 142 -14.82 -11.71 22.44
CA TRP A 142 -14.49 -12.96 23.12
C TRP A 142 -14.56 -12.88 24.66
N SER A 143 -14.68 -11.68 25.24
CA SER A 143 -14.79 -11.51 26.70
C SER A 143 -16.15 -11.96 27.25
N ALA A 144 -17.22 -11.93 26.45
CA ALA A 144 -18.56 -12.36 26.89
C ALA A 144 -18.68 -13.89 27.07
N VAL A 145 -18.00 -14.68 26.22
CA VAL A 145 -18.04 -16.15 26.30
C VAL A 145 -17.19 -16.67 27.47
N GLY A 146 -16.03 -16.05 27.73
CA GLY A 146 -15.17 -16.39 28.87
C GLY A 146 -15.84 -16.14 30.22
N LEU A 147 -16.54 -15.01 30.37
CA LEU A 147 -17.25 -14.66 31.61
C LEU A 147 -18.42 -15.61 31.90
N PHE A 148 -19.14 -16.04 30.86
CA PHE A 148 -20.26 -16.98 31.02
C PHE A 148 -19.79 -18.38 31.45
N ALA A 149 -18.67 -18.88 30.89
CA ALA A 149 -18.11 -20.17 31.27
C ALA A 149 -17.63 -20.21 32.74
N VAL A 150 -17.00 -19.13 33.22
CA VAL A 150 -16.57 -19.01 34.62
C VAL A 150 -17.76 -18.93 35.57
N ALA A 151 -18.81 -18.19 35.22
CA ALA A 151 -20.02 -18.09 36.05
C ALA A 151 -20.75 -19.43 36.20
N VAL A 152 -20.87 -20.21 35.11
CA VAL A 152 -21.48 -21.55 35.13
C VAL A 152 -20.64 -22.52 35.98
N LEU A 153 -19.30 -22.47 35.86
CA LEU A 153 -18.41 -23.32 36.64
C LEU A 153 -18.49 -23.00 38.14
N LEU A 154 -18.49 -21.71 38.51
CA LEU A 154 -18.64 -21.29 39.90
C LEU A 154 -20.01 -21.69 40.48
N TYR A 155 -21.09 -21.53 39.70
CA TYR A 155 -22.42 -21.96 40.11
C TYR A 155 -22.49 -23.48 40.36
N ALA A 156 -21.90 -24.29 39.46
CA ALA A 156 -21.85 -25.74 39.60
C ALA A 156 -21.09 -26.19 40.87
N ILE A 157 -19.93 -25.57 41.15
CA ILE A 157 -19.11 -25.85 42.34
C ILE A 157 -19.89 -25.52 43.62
N ILE A 158 -20.55 -24.36 43.69
CA ILE A 158 -21.33 -23.95 44.86
C ILE A 158 -22.49 -24.93 45.12
N ARG A 159 -23.21 -25.34 44.07
CA ARG A 159 -24.32 -26.31 44.18
C ARG A 159 -23.83 -27.67 44.67
N PHE A 160 -22.68 -28.14 44.20
CA PHE A 160 -22.13 -29.44 44.60
C PHE A 160 -21.66 -29.44 46.07
N ARG A 161 -21.08 -28.32 46.54
CA ARG A 161 -20.68 -28.14 47.95
C ARG A 161 -21.89 -28.05 48.89
N ARG A 162 -23.02 -27.51 48.44
CA ARG A 162 -24.28 -27.48 49.22
C ARG A 162 -24.93 -28.86 49.36
N ARG A 163 -24.86 -29.71 48.32
CA ARG A 163 -25.38 -31.09 48.39
C ARG A 163 -24.59 -31.98 49.35
N LYS A 164 -23.27 -31.83 49.44
CA LYS A 164 -22.44 -32.61 50.38
C LYS A 164 -22.64 -32.25 51.86
N LYS A 165 -23.28 -31.12 52.19
CA LYS A 165 -23.60 -30.75 53.59
C LYS A 165 -24.97 -31.26 54.08
N SER A 166 -25.72 -32.01 53.26
CA SER A 166 -27.02 -32.57 53.63
C SER A 166 -26.99 -34.07 53.95
N THR A 167 -25.82 -34.71 53.98
CA THR A 167 -25.68 -36.12 54.41
C THR A 167 -24.61 -36.19 55.49
N GLY A 168 -25.01 -35.83 56.70
CA GLY A 168 -24.11 -35.79 57.86
C GLY A 168 -24.77 -35.14 59.05
N ASN A 169 -25.94 -35.64 59.45
CA ASN A 169 -26.40 -35.72 60.84
C ASN A 169 -27.82 -36.29 60.84
N ASN A 170 -27.95 -37.54 61.26
CA ASN A 170 -29.01 -37.94 62.17
C ASN A 170 -28.46 -39.10 63.02
N HIS A 171 -28.39 -38.82 64.31
CA HIS A 171 -28.11 -39.74 65.40
C HIS A 171 -29.13 -40.89 65.43
N ALA A 172 -28.64 -42.10 65.62
CA ALA A 172 -29.15 -43.08 66.57
C ALA A 172 -27.98 -43.98 66.98
#